data_AF-A0A2E9LP31-F1
#
_entry.id   AF-A0A2E9LP31-F1
#
_cell.length_a   1.000
_cell.length_b   1.000
_cell.length_c   1.000
_cell.angle_alpha   90.00
_cell.angle_beta   90.00
_cell.angle_gamma   90.00
#
_symmetry.space_group_name_H-M   'P 1'
#
loop_
_entity.id
_entity.type
_entity.pdbx_description
1 polymer ?
#
loop_
_entity_poly.entity_id
_entity_poly.type
_entity_poly.pdbx_seq_one_letter_code
_entity_poly.pdbx_strand_id
1 'polypeptide(L)'
;MAGDAVKVAPHIYTVVLVNDKVRVLDTKTDAGASSEMHSHPNMVGYSISDCSWDLTGPDGTTARVEVPAGATFYLDAVDHSTFDFGTTGSHALLIEIK
;
A
#
# COMPACT_ATOMS: atom_id res chain seq x y z
N MET A 1 4.60 -12.83 11.68
CA MET A 1 4.22 -11.41 11.47
C MET A 1 5.14 -10.88 10.42
N ALA A 2 4.60 -10.32 9.34
CA ALA A 2 5.42 -9.72 8.32
C ALA A 2 6.12 -8.45 8.86
N GLY A 3 7.12 -7.97 8.13
CA GLY A 3 7.88 -6.77 8.51
C GLY A 3 7.11 -5.49 8.19
N ASP A 4 7.52 -4.39 8.82
CA ASP A 4 7.01 -3.05 8.50
C ASP A 4 7.24 -2.70 7.02
N ALA A 5 6.22 -2.16 6.35
CA ALA A 5 6.22 -1.83 4.93
C ALA A 5 7.44 -1.01 4.48
N VAL A 6 7.83 0.01 5.25
CA VAL A 6 8.96 0.90 4.92
C VAL A 6 10.30 0.17 4.99
N LYS A 7 10.43 -0.82 5.88
CA LYS A 7 11.66 -1.63 5.98
C LYS A 7 11.73 -2.70 4.92
N VAL A 8 10.59 -3.30 4.57
CA VAL A 8 10.51 -4.42 3.63
C VAL A 8 10.60 -3.94 2.18
N ALA A 9 9.86 -2.89 1.84
CA ALA A 9 9.81 -2.32 0.50
C ALA A 9 10.13 -0.81 0.52
N PRO A 10 11.36 -0.42 0.91
CA PRO A 10 11.78 0.99 0.98
C PRO A 10 11.79 1.70 -0.38
N HIS A 11 11.78 0.93 -1.49
CA HIS A 11 11.65 1.45 -2.84
C HIS A 11 10.22 1.88 -3.21
N ILE A 12 9.21 1.45 -2.44
CA ILE A 12 7.79 1.79 -2.66
C ILE A 12 7.30 2.80 -1.62
N TYR A 13 7.67 2.61 -0.35
CA TYR A 13 7.09 3.34 0.78
C TYR A 13 8.05 4.38 1.36
N THR A 14 7.63 5.64 1.37
CA THR A 14 8.36 6.73 2.02
C THR A 14 7.53 7.32 3.16
N VAL A 15 8.12 7.44 4.35
CA VAL A 15 7.46 8.15 5.47
C VAL A 15 7.52 9.66 5.21
N VAL A 16 6.35 10.29 5.09
CA VAL A 16 6.24 11.74 4.85
C VAL A 16 5.73 12.51 6.07
N LEU A 17 5.06 11.83 7.01
CA LEU A 17 4.67 12.41 8.30
C LEU A 17 4.60 11.32 9.37
N VAL A 18 5.01 11.64 10.59
CA VAL A 18 4.86 10.74 11.73
C VAL A 18 4.61 11.54 13.02
N ASN A 19 3.58 11.17 13.77
CA ASN A 19 3.30 11.71 15.11
C ASN A 19 2.75 10.61 16.04
N ASP A 20 2.10 10.99 17.13
CA ASP A 20 1.52 10.07 18.13
C ASP A 20 0.19 9.44 17.71
N LYS A 21 -0.47 9.95 16.66
CA LYS A 21 -1.77 9.46 16.16
C LYS A 21 -1.66 8.68 14.85
N VAL A 22 -0.78 9.14 13.96
CA VAL A 22 -0.68 8.63 12.60
C VAL A 22 0.75 8.54 12.11
N ARG A 23 0.96 7.64 11.14
CA ARG A 23 2.08 7.67 10.18
C ARG A 23 1.49 7.81 8.79
N VAL A 24 2.02 8.73 7.99
CA VAL A 24 1.61 8.91 6.60
C VAL A 24 2.74 8.41 5.71
N LEU A 25 2.39 7.51 4.80
CA LEU A 25 3.28 6.96 3.78
C LEU A 25 2.88 7.52 2.42
N ASP A 26 3.85 8.02 1.66
CA ASP A 26 3.74 8.21 0.22
C ASP A 26 4.18 6.91 -0.45
N THR A 27 3.32 6.36 -1.30
CA THR A 27 3.54 5.09 -1.99
C THR A 27 3.61 5.31 -3.49
N LYS A 28 4.67 4.82 -4.12
CA LYS A 28 4.84 4.88 -5.57
C LYS A 28 5.32 3.55 -6.12
N THR A 29 4.65 3.06 -7.16
CA THR A 29 5.04 1.86 -7.90
C THR A 29 5.10 2.19 -9.38
N ASP A 30 6.10 1.65 -10.08
CA ASP A 30 6.08 1.56 -11.53
C ASP A 30 5.17 0.41 -11.98
N ALA A 31 4.75 0.43 -13.25
CA ALA A 31 4.03 -0.68 -13.86
C ALA A 31 4.82 -2.00 -13.73
N GLY A 32 4.19 -3.04 -13.22
CA GLY A 32 4.81 -4.35 -13.00
C GLY A 32 5.70 -4.43 -11.76
N ALA A 33 5.77 -3.39 -10.93
CA ALA A 33 6.53 -3.45 -9.68
C ALA A 33 5.82 -4.32 -8.64
N SER A 34 6.62 -4.92 -7.75
CA SER A 34 6.12 -5.69 -6.61
C SER A 34 6.73 -5.26 -5.30
N SER A 35 6.03 -5.58 -4.22
CA SER A 35 6.57 -5.64 -2.87
C SER A 35 6.55 -7.08 -2.36
N GLU A 36 7.48 -7.37 -1.47
CA GLU A 36 7.53 -8.56 -0.65
C GLU A 36 6.43 -8.51 0.42
N MET A 37 6.18 -9.63 1.10
CA MET A 37 5.18 -9.71 2.17
C MET A 37 5.52 -8.76 3.33
N HIS A 38 4.62 -7.84 3.64
CA HIS A 38 4.77 -6.82 4.68
C HIS A 38 3.44 -6.58 5.41
N SER A 39 3.50 -5.81 6.49
CA SER A 39 2.35 -5.48 7.33
C SER A 39 2.06 -3.99 7.33
N HIS A 40 0.78 -3.67 7.40
CA HIS A 40 0.24 -2.34 7.72
C HIS A 40 -0.72 -2.44 8.93
N PRO A 41 -0.78 -1.43 9.81
CA PRO A 41 -1.87 -1.30 10.77
C PRO A 41 -3.15 -0.82 10.06
N ASN A 42 -4.23 -0.60 10.82
CA ASN A 42 -5.44 0.03 10.28
C ASN A 42 -5.09 1.35 9.59
N MET A 43 -5.66 1.60 8.41
CA MET A 43 -5.31 2.77 7.62
C MET A 43 -6.45 3.29 6.76
N VAL A 44 -6.37 4.58 6.44
CA VAL A 44 -7.10 5.22 5.35
C VAL A 44 -6.15 5.43 4.18
N GLY A 45 -6.55 5.02 2.98
CA GLY A 45 -5.82 5.31 1.74
C GLY A 45 -6.49 6.42 0.94
N TYR A 46 -5.69 7.20 0.22
CA TYR A 46 -6.13 8.16 -0.80
C TYR A 46 -5.31 7.96 -2.07
N SER A 47 -5.98 7.67 -3.18
CA SER A 47 -5.32 7.48 -4.48
C SER A 47 -5.01 8.84 -5.13
N ILE A 48 -3.74 9.07 -5.46
CA ILE A 48 -3.32 10.28 -6.19
C ILE A 48 -3.45 10.06 -7.70
N SER A 49 -3.09 8.86 -8.19
CA SER A 49 -3.37 8.40 -9.55
C SER A 49 -4.41 7.29 -9.53
N ASP A 50 -4.80 6.79 -10.71
CA ASP A 50 -5.44 5.48 -10.79
C ASP A 50 -4.43 4.44 -10.26
N CYS A 51 -4.92 3.50 -9.46
CA CYS A 51 -4.12 2.43 -8.85
C CYS A 51 -4.69 1.07 -9.22
N SER A 52 -3.81 0.10 -9.46
CA SER A 52 -4.17 -1.25 -9.91
C SER A 52 -3.28 -2.29 -9.23
N TRP A 53 -3.79 -3.00 -8.24
CA TRP A 53 -3.00 -3.91 -7.42
C TRP A 53 -3.60 -5.32 -7.38
N ASP A 54 -2.74 -6.32 -7.52
CA ASP A 54 -2.99 -7.66 -6.99
C ASP A 54 -2.39 -7.73 -5.59
N LEU A 55 -3.24 -7.86 -4.57
CA LEU A 55 -2.85 -7.97 -3.16
C LEU A 55 -2.96 -9.42 -2.73
N THR A 56 -1.83 -10.04 -2.37
CA THR A 56 -1.78 -11.45 -1.99
C THR A 56 -1.52 -11.61 -0.49
N GLY A 57 -2.41 -12.29 0.21
CA GLY A 57 -2.31 -12.55 1.65
C GLY A 57 -1.38 -13.72 1.99
N PRO A 58 -1.10 -13.95 3.29
CA PRO A 58 -0.20 -15.01 3.75
C PRO A 58 -0.70 -16.44 3.45
N ASP A 59 -2.01 -16.59 3.24
CA ASP A 59 -2.66 -17.84 2.85
C ASP A 59 -2.54 -18.13 1.34
N GLY A 60 -1.95 -17.20 0.57
CA GLY A 60 -1.82 -17.27 -0.88
C GLY A 60 -3.05 -16.78 -1.64
N THR A 61 -4.09 -16.30 -0.96
CA THR A 61 -5.27 -15.72 -1.62
C THR A 61 -4.92 -14.35 -2.19
N THR A 62 -5.26 -14.11 -3.45
CA THR A 62 -5.05 -12.82 -4.14
C THR A 62 -6.37 -12.10 -4.37
N ALA A 63 -6.44 -10.84 -3.96
CA ALA A 63 -7.50 -9.91 -4.31
C ALA A 63 -7.01 -8.93 -5.38
N ARG A 64 -7.73 -8.82 -6.50
CA ARG A 64 -7.49 -7.80 -7.52
C ARG A 64 -8.27 -6.54 -7.18
N VAL A 65 -7.57 -5.42 -7.09
CA VAL A 65 -8.11 -4.13 -6.63
C VAL A 65 -7.78 -3.05 -7.65
N GLU A 66 -8.79 -2.27 -8.01
CA GLU A 66 -8.64 -1.04 -8.78
C GLU A 66 -9.21 0.12 -7.97
N VAL A 67 -8.45 1.19 -7.83
CA VAL A 67 -8.84 2.39 -7.10
C VAL A 67 -8.66 3.60 -8.01
N PRO A 68 -9.74 4.29 -8.43
CA PRO A 68 -9.61 5.44 -9.32
C PRO A 68 -8.98 6.63 -8.60
N ALA A 69 -8.33 7.53 -9.33
CA ALA A 69 -7.72 8.74 -8.78
C ALA A 69 -8.73 9.56 -7.96
N GLY A 70 -8.30 10.03 -6.79
CA GLY A 70 -9.10 10.83 -5.86
C GLY A 70 -10.04 10.04 -4.95
N ALA A 71 -10.07 8.72 -5.07
CA ALA A 71 -10.86 7.88 -4.18
C ALA A 71 -10.18 7.67 -2.82
N THR A 72 -11.00 7.50 -1.80
CA THR A 72 -10.57 7.12 -0.45
C THR A 72 -11.05 5.71 -0.12
N PHE A 73 -10.24 4.96 0.59
CA PHE A 73 -10.61 3.64 1.10
C PHE A 73 -10.10 3.44 2.52
N TYR A 74 -10.65 2.45 3.23
CA TYR A 74 -10.18 2.04 4.55
C TYR A 74 -9.81 0.56 4.49
N LEU A 75 -8.71 0.20 5.15
CA LEU A 75 -8.28 -1.16 5.36
C LEU A 75 -8.01 -1.37 6.85
N ASP A 76 -8.53 -2.48 7.39
CA ASP A 76 -8.03 -2.99 8.66
C ASP A 76 -6.59 -3.47 8.51
N ALA A 77 -5.90 -3.64 9.64
CA ALA A 77 -4.53 -4.13 9.69
C ALA A 77 -4.40 -5.42 8.87
N VAL A 78 -3.42 -5.43 7.97
CA VAL A 78 -3.31 -6.46 6.93
C VAL A 78 -1.84 -6.79 6.66
N ASP A 79 -1.60 -8.09 6.47
CA ASP A 79 -0.35 -8.60 5.91
C ASP A 79 -0.59 -8.91 4.43
N HIS A 80 0.23 -8.36 3.54
CA HIS A 80 0.14 -8.67 2.10
C HIS A 80 1.46 -8.43 1.35
N SER A 81 1.58 -9.05 0.18
CA SER A 81 2.48 -8.63 -0.89
C SER A 81 1.66 -7.98 -2.01
N THR A 82 2.24 -7.02 -2.71
CA THR A 82 1.57 -6.27 -3.78
C THR A 82 2.25 -6.53 -5.12
N PHE A 83 1.46 -6.61 -6.19
CA PHE A 83 1.92 -6.48 -7.57
C PHE A 83 1.09 -5.43 -8.30
N ASP A 84 1.75 -4.45 -8.91
CA ASP A 84 1.10 -3.44 -9.73
C ASP A 84 0.88 -3.98 -11.15
N PHE A 85 -0.36 -4.30 -11.50
CA PHE A 85 -0.69 -4.81 -12.84
C PHE A 85 -1.07 -3.70 -13.82
N GLY A 86 -1.09 -2.44 -13.37
CA GLY A 86 -1.38 -1.29 -14.19
C GLY A 86 -0.28 -1.01 -15.22
N THR A 87 -0.60 -0.20 -16.22
CA THR A 87 0.35 0.15 -17.30
C THR A 87 1.13 1.42 -17.02
N THR A 88 0.69 2.24 -16.06
CA THR A 88 1.32 3.53 -15.69
C THR A 88 1.91 3.54 -14.29
N GLY A 89 1.76 2.45 -13.53
CA GLY A 89 2.06 2.41 -12.10
C GLY A 89 0.98 3.08 -11.25
N SER A 90 1.21 3.11 -9.93
CA SER A 90 0.27 3.59 -8.92
C SER A 90 0.93 4.59 -7.97
N HIS A 91 0.16 5.57 -7.50
CA HIS A 91 0.60 6.55 -6.52
C HIS A 91 -0.53 6.85 -5.52
N ALA A 92 -0.26 6.64 -4.24
CA ALA A 92 -1.24 6.87 -3.18
C ALA A 92 -0.59 7.40 -1.89
N LEU A 93 -1.43 7.93 -1.01
CA LEU A 93 -1.08 8.15 0.39
C LEU A 93 -1.76 7.10 1.25
N LEU A 94 -1.02 6.51 2.18
CA LEU A 94 -1.56 5.67 3.25
C LEU A 94 -1.41 6.39 4.58
N ILE A 95 -2.52 6.62 5.25
CA ILE A 95 -2.60 7.23 6.58
C ILE A 95 -2.85 6.10 7.58
N GLU A 96 -1.76 5.57 8.12
CA GLU A 96 -1.75 4.49 9.10
C GLU A 96 -2.01 5.02 10.51
N ILE A 97 -2.90 4.35 11.23
CA ILE A 97 -3.37 4.71 12.57
C ILE A 97 -2.49 4.01 13.61
N LYS A 98 -2.16 4.72 14.69
CA LYS A 98 -1.34 4.23 15.81
C LYS A 98 -2.14 3.91 17.07
#